data_AF-K8Z9T6-F1
#
_entry.id   AF-K8Z9T6-F1
#
_cell.length_a   1.000
_cell.length_b   1.000
_cell.length_c   1.000
_cell.angle_alpha   90.00
_cell.angle_beta   90.00
_cell.angle_gamma   90.00
#
_symmetry.space_group_name_H-M   'P 1'
#
loop_
_entity.id
_entity.type
_entity.pdbx_description
1 polymer ?
#
loop_
_entity_poly.entity_id
_entity_poly.type
_entity_poly.pdbx_seq_one_letter_code
_entity_poly.pdbx_strand_id
1 'polypeptide(L)' 'MSKKNKDLEVMEKSVTIQRDGKNYSASEFWLGKKCMGTIVDLDGNFEVTVEPEKTTMRVRNFSDGIEYLLKEWNLHQ' A
#
# COMPACT_ATOMS: atom_id res chain seq x y z
N MET A 1 -13.57 -14.86 29.46
CA MET A 1 -13.77 -13.75 28.51
C MET A 1 -12.91 -14.02 27.29
N SER A 2 -13.51 -14.61 26.25
CA SER A 2 -12.79 -14.97 25.02
C SER A 2 -12.40 -13.67 24.29
N LYS A 3 -11.11 -13.30 24.34
CA LYS A 3 -10.57 -12.26 23.49
C LYS A 3 -10.69 -12.78 22.06
N LYS A 4 -11.78 -12.42 21.37
CA LYS A 4 -11.87 -12.58 19.92
C LYS A 4 -10.67 -11.84 19.34
N ASN A 5 -9.69 -12.57 18.82
CA ASN A 5 -8.74 -12.00 17.87
C ASN A 5 -9.59 -11.39 16.77
N LYS A 6 -9.58 -10.06 16.65
CA LYS A 6 -10.20 -9.41 15.50
C LYS A 6 -9.28 -9.70 14.33
N ASP A 7 -9.75 -10.48 13.38
CA ASP A 7 -9.06 -10.65 12.11
C ASP A 7 -8.90 -9.26 11.48
N LEU A 8 -7.66 -8.91 11.12
CA LEU A 8 -7.33 -7.67 10.43
C LEU A 8 -7.34 -7.96 8.93
N GLU A 9 -8.33 -7.44 8.23
CA GLU A 9 -8.47 -7.60 6.78
C GLU A 9 -7.88 -6.38 6.07
N VAL A 10 -6.86 -6.65 5.23
CA VAL A 10 -6.28 -5.66 4.31
C VAL A 10 -6.92 -5.86 2.95
N MET A 11 -7.54 -4.80 2.42
CA MET A 11 -8.13 -4.81 1.09
C MET A 11 -7.19 -4.12 0.09
N GLU A 12 -6.95 -4.77 -1.04
CA GLU A 12 -6.30 -4.15 -2.20
C GLU A 12 -7.36 -3.60 -3.16
N LYS A 13 -7.14 -2.38 -3.67
CA LYS A 13 -7.91 -1.79 -4.75
C LYS A 13 -6.98 -1.37 -5.88
N SER A 14 -7.15 -1.97 -7.05
CA SER A 14 -6.46 -1.54 -8.26
C SER A 14 -7.05 -0.23 -8.76
N VAL A 15 -6.20 0.76 -8.95
CA VAL A 15 -6.53 2.09 -9.45
C VAL A 15 -5.58 2.46 -10.58
N THR A 16 -6.00 3.36 -11.46
CA THR A 16 -5.12 3.95 -12.47
C THR A 16 -4.86 5.39 -12.08
N ILE A 17 -3.60 5.76 -11.95
CA ILE A 17 -3.21 7.14 -11.67
C ILE A 17 -2.59 7.78 -12.89
N GLN A 18 -2.88 9.06 -13.10
CA GLN A 18 -2.25 9.84 -14.16
C GLN A 18 -1.11 10.66 -13.56
N ARG A 19 0.11 10.49 -14.07
CA ARG A 19 1.29 11.30 -13.72
C ARG A 19 2.03 11.70 -15.00
N ASP A 20 2.37 12.97 -15.12
CA ASP A 20 3.11 13.52 -16.28
C ASP A 20 2.47 13.16 -17.63
N GLY A 21 1.13 13.13 -17.69
CA GLY A 21 0.38 12.78 -18.89
C GLY A 21 0.37 11.28 -19.24
N LYS A 22 1.02 10.43 -18.44
CA LYS A 22 1.00 8.97 -18.58
C LYS A 22 0.10 8.34 -17.51
N ASN A 23 -0.50 7.20 -17.85
CA ASN A 23 -1.29 6.40 -16.93
C ASN A 23 -0.43 5.29 -16.36
N TYR A 24 -0.42 5.17 -15.03
CA TYR A 24 0.28 4.12 -14.31
C TYR A 24 -0.72 3.27 -13.54
N SER A 25 -0.46 1.97 -13.50
CA SER A 25 -1.19 1.05 -12.63
C SER A 25 -0.75 1.25 -11.20
N ALA A 26 -1.70 1.36 -10.29
CA ALA A 26 -1.42 1.49 -8.88
C ALA A 26 -2.37 0.60 -8.06
N SER A 27 -1.92 0.18 -6.89
CA SER A 27 -2.71 -0.57 -5.94
C SER A 27 -2.77 0.21 -4.63
N GLU A 28 -3.99 0.55 -4.20
CA GLU A 28 -4.23 1.13 -2.88
C GLU A 28 -4.53 0.02 -1.88
N PHE A 29 -3.92 0.12 -0.70
CA PHE A 29 -4.13 -0.81 0.40
C PHE A 29 -4.96 -0.14 1.48
N TRP A 30 -5.97 -0.83 1.98
CA TRP A 30 -6.94 -0.29 2.94
C TRP A 30 -7.10 -1.23 4.13
N LEU A 31 -6.99 -0.68 5.34
CA LEU A 31 -7.34 -1.36 6.59
C LEU A 31 -8.72 -0.87 7.05
N GLY A 32 -9.76 -1.63 6.72
CA GLY A 32 -11.14 -1.21 6.92
C GLY A 32 -11.48 0.07 6.15
N LYS A 33 -11.57 1.21 6.84
CA LYS A 33 -11.85 2.53 6.24
C LYS A 33 -10.61 3.42 6.09
N LYS A 34 -9.45 2.99 6.58
CA LYS A 34 -8.22 3.76 6.52
C LYS A 34 -7.41 3.35 5.30
N CYS A 35 -6.99 4.31 4.49
CA CYS A 35 -5.99 4.05 3.46
C CYS A 35 -4.63 3.86 4.15
N MET A 36 -3.96 2.78 3.82
CA MET A 36 -2.60 2.50 4.28
C MET A 36 -1.56 3.19 3.42
N GLY A 37 -1.85 3.23 2.12
CA GLY A 37 -0.96 3.78 1.12
C GLY A 37 -1.21 3.19 -0.26
N THR A 38 -0.38 3.60 -1.18
CA THR A 38 -0.52 3.28 -2.61
C THR A 38 0.83 2.82 -3.14
N ILE A 39 0.84 1.71 -3.88
CA ILE A 39 2.00 1.25 -4.64
C ILE A 39 1.74 1.54 -6.11
N VAL A 40 2.63 2.27 -6.76
CA VAL A 40 2.55 2.62 -8.19
C VAL A 40 3.61 1.82 -8.94
N ASP A 41 3.21 1.17 -10.02
CA ASP A 41 4.14 0.59 -10.99
C ASP A 41 4.59 1.66 -11.99
N LEU A 42 5.86 2.05 -11.88
CA LEU A 42 6.55 3.00 -12.76
C LEU A 42 7.44 2.24 -13.74
N ASP A 43 6.81 1.41 -14.58
CA ASP A 43 7.46 0.63 -15.65
C ASP A 43 8.62 -0.25 -15.12
N GLY A 44 8.34 -1.05 -14.07
CA GLY A 44 9.31 -1.99 -13.48
C GLY A 44 10.12 -1.43 -12.31
N ASN A 45 9.87 -0.18 -11.90
CA ASN A 45 10.22 0.33 -10.58
C ASN A 45 8.93 0.62 -9.82
N PHE A 46 8.89 0.32 -8.52
CA PHE A 46 7.69 0.53 -7.72
C PHE A 46 7.90 1.70 -6.78
N GLU A 47 6.91 2.57 -6.68
CA GLU A 47 6.89 3.66 -5.73
C GLU A 47 5.76 3.47 -4.73
N VAL A 48 6.11 3.42 -3.46
CA VAL A 48 5.17 3.26 -2.35
C VAL A 48 4.99 4.60 -1.68
N THR A 49 3.74 5.05 -1.56
CA THR A 49 3.36 6.20 -0.74
C THR A 49 2.59 5.71 0.47
N VAL A 50 3.05 6.05 1.67
CA VAL A 50 2.44 5.66 2.94
C VAL A 50 1.56 6.80 3.44
N GLU A 51 0.32 6.48 3.82
CA GLU A 51 -0.61 7.42 4.44
C GLU A 51 -0.59 7.25 5.97
N PRO A 52 -0.85 8.33 6.75
CA PRO A 52 -1.21 9.69 6.32
C PRO A 52 -0.04 10.65 6.09
N GLU A 53 1.20 10.28 6.43
CA GLU A 53 2.36 11.18 6.37
C GLU A 53 2.80 11.50 4.93
N LYS A 54 2.28 10.76 3.95
CA LYS A 54 2.65 10.85 2.51
C LYS A 54 4.13 10.64 2.29
N THR A 55 4.73 9.77 3.09
CA THR A 55 6.13 9.37 2.91
C THR A 55 6.23 8.46 1.70
N THR A 56 7.17 8.76 0.81
CA THR A 56 7.33 8.02 -0.44
C THR A 56 8.67 7.29 -0.45
N MET A 57 8.66 6.02 -0.85
CA MET A 57 9.85 5.18 -1.01
C MET A 57 9.80 4.44 -2.34
N ARG A 58 10.96 4.24 -2.97
CA ARG A 58 11.09 3.36 -4.14
C ARG A 58 11.54 1.98 -3.72
N VAL A 59 10.89 0.96 -4.27
CA VAL A 59 11.17 -0.45 -4.04
C VAL A 59 11.35 -1.18 -5.37
N ARG A 60 12.02 -2.34 -5.31
CA ARG A 60 12.45 -3.07 -6.52
C ARG A 60 11.35 -3.92 -7.13
N ASN A 61 10.40 -4.36 -6.31
CA ASN A 61 9.28 -5.19 -6.74
C ASN A 61 8.05 -4.86 -5.89
N PHE A 62 6.87 -5.26 -6.38
CA PHE A 62 5.60 -5.01 -5.71
C PHE A 62 5.52 -5.60 -4.28
N SER A 63 6.07 -6.80 -4.08
CA SER A 63 6.07 -7.49 -2.78
C SER A 63 6.84 -6.72 -1.72
N ASP A 64 8.02 -6.18 -2.06
CA ASP A 64 8.79 -5.32 -1.17
C ASP A 64 7.96 -4.10 -0.72
N GLY A 65 7.11 -3.58 -1.62
CA GLY A 65 6.24 -2.46 -1.32
C GLY A 65 5.09 -2.80 -0.37
N ILE A 66 4.50 -3.99 -0.53
CA ILE A 66 3.51 -4.51 0.42
C ILE A 66 4.15 -4.69 1.80
N GLU A 67 5.32 -5.33 1.86
CA GLU A 67 6.03 -5.52 3.12
C GLU A 67 6.34 -4.18 3.81
N TYR A 68 6.77 -3.18 3.03
CA TYR A 68 7.03 -1.84 3.55
C TYR A 68 5.75 -1.23 4.15
N LEU A 69 4.62 -1.27 3.44
CA LEU A 69 3.33 -0.78 3.96
C LEU A 69 2.90 -1.50 5.24
N LEU A 70 3.04 -2.82 5.29
CA LEU A 70 2.68 -3.61 6.48
C LEU A 70 3.59 -3.28 7.68
N LYS A 71 4.88 -3.02 7.45
CA LYS A 71 5.83 -2.60 8.49
C LYS A 71 5.46 -1.24 9.06
N GLU A 72 5.22 -0.24 8.20
CA GLU A 72 4.84 1.11 8.62
C GLU A 72 3.51 1.13 9.40
N TRP A 73 2.57 0.27 9.02
CA TRP A 73 1.30 0.11 9.72
C TRP A 73 1.36 -0.82 10.95
N ASN A 74 2.54 -1.35 11.31
CA ASN A 74 2.74 -2.30 12.41
C ASN A 74 1.85 -3.57 12.32
N LEU A 75 1.57 -4.03 11.09
CA LEU A 75 0.72 -5.19 10.79
C LEU A 75 1.51 -6.48 10.57
N HIS A 76 2.76 -6.54 11.01
CA HIS A 76 3.70 -7.64 10.75
C HIS A 76 3.81 -8.63 11.94
N GLN A 77 2.78 -8.76 12.77
CA GLN A 77 2.78 -9.67 13.93
C GLN A 77 2.21 -11.05 13.63
#